data_AF-A0A1S8C9J7-F1
#
_entry.id   AF-A0A1S8C9J7-F1
#
_cell.length_a   1.000
_cell.length_b   1.000
_cell.length_c   1.000
_cell.angle_alpha   90.00
_cell.angle_beta   90.00
_cell.angle_gamma   90.00
#
_symmetry.space_group_name_H-M   'P 1'
#
loop_
_entity.id
_entity.type
_entity.pdbx_description
1 polymer ?
#
loop_
_entity_poly.entity_id
_entity_poly.type
_entity_poly.pdbx_seq_one_letter_code
_entity_poly.pdbx_strand_id
1 'polypeptide(L)'
;RRLGAQAYNDDQRVANGPITRIDVRPDWTAVDRISVAVVTVPLRPVRRTTGRALQVASAPAQVTRDGVPVDREVTKWTWYADDRVRWLLQP
;
A
#
# COMPACT_ATOMS: atom_id res chain seq x y z
N ARG A 1 -2.22 16.79 -2.87
CA ARG A 1 -1.26 17.25 -1.84
C ARG A 1 -0.10 16.26 -1.79
N ARG A 2 1.15 16.72 -1.58
CA ARG A 2 2.28 15.80 -1.35
C ARG A 2 2.38 15.44 0.13
N LEU A 3 2.83 14.22 0.40
CA LEU A 3 2.98 13.61 1.72
C LEU A 3 4.42 13.13 1.88
N GLY A 4 5.09 13.47 2.98
CA GLY A 4 6.37 12.83 3.32
C GLY A 4 6.14 11.42 3.82
N ALA A 5 6.78 10.43 3.19
CA ALA A 5 6.64 9.02 3.57
C ALA A 5 7.95 8.23 3.42
N GLN A 6 8.11 7.23 4.27
CA GLN A 6 9.04 6.12 4.12
C GLN A 6 8.24 4.83 4.07
N ALA A 7 8.55 3.98 3.10
CA ALA A 7 7.83 2.72 2.95
C ALA A 7 8.72 1.61 2.42
N TYR A 8 8.45 0.40 2.89
CA TYR A 8 9.15 -0.84 2.55
C TYR A 8 8.13 -1.89 2.14
N ASN A 9 8.32 -2.47 0.96
CA ASN A 9 7.60 -3.65 0.51
C ASN A 9 8.54 -4.85 0.72
N ASP A 10 8.25 -5.68 1.71
CA ASP A 10 9.18 -6.64 2.28
C ASP A 10 10.54 -5.98 2.62
N ASP A 11 11.64 -6.40 1.99
CA ASP A 11 12.98 -5.84 2.16
C ASP A 11 13.27 -4.64 1.23
N GLN A 12 12.40 -4.38 0.26
CA GLN A 12 12.60 -3.34 -0.75
C GLN A 12 12.06 -1.98 -0.30
N ARG A 13 12.94 -0.97 -0.24
CA ARG A 13 12.51 0.43 -0.02
C ARG A 13 11.76 0.97 -1.25
N VAL A 14 10.49 1.32 -1.08
CA VAL A 14 9.60 1.79 -2.17
C VAL A 14 9.32 3.29 -2.12
N ALA A 15 9.42 3.93 -0.95
CA ALA A 15 9.32 5.37 -0.80
C ALA A 15 10.34 5.89 0.23
N ASN A 16 10.89 7.08 -0.04
CA ASN A 16 11.70 7.86 0.90
C ASN A 16 11.62 9.35 0.53
N GLY A 17 10.69 10.07 1.15
CA GLY A 17 10.46 11.49 0.92
C GLY A 17 9.05 11.80 0.38
N PRO A 18 8.89 12.92 -0.36
CA PRO A 18 7.58 13.36 -0.82
C PRO A 18 6.97 12.45 -1.88
N ILE A 19 5.75 11.99 -1.64
CA ILE A 19 4.91 11.23 -2.58
C ILE A 19 3.54 11.89 -2.73
N THR A 20 2.79 11.51 -3.76
CA THR A 20 1.40 11.92 -3.96
C THR A 20 0.43 10.89 -3.38
N ARG A 21 0.69 9.58 -3.60
CA ARG A 21 -0.16 8.47 -3.13
C ARG A 21 0.62 7.16 -3.12
N ILE A 22 0.22 6.23 -2.27
CA ILE A 22 0.55 4.80 -2.38
C ILE A 22 -0.74 4.04 -2.66
N ASP A 23 -0.75 3.25 -3.72
CA ASP A 23 -1.85 2.33 -4.04
C ASP A 23 -1.39 0.90 -3.69
N VAL A 24 -2.21 0.18 -2.92
CA VAL A 24 -1.97 -1.22 -2.56
C VAL A 24 -3.16 -2.04 -3.05
N ARG A 25 -2.88 -3.14 -3.75
CA ARG A 25 -3.93 -4.06 -4.21
C ARG A 25 -3.53 -5.50 -3.93
N PRO A 26 -4.46 -6.37 -3.50
CA PRO A 26 -4.22 -7.81 -3.56
C PRO A 26 -3.93 -8.23 -5.01
N ASP A 27 -2.98 -9.14 -5.19
CA ASP A 27 -2.77 -9.86 -6.44
C ASP A 27 -3.55 -11.18 -6.35
N TRP A 28 -4.68 -11.25 -7.06
CA TRP A 28 -5.55 -12.42 -7.04
C TRP A 28 -5.00 -13.62 -7.82
N THR A 29 -3.93 -13.43 -8.59
CA THR A 29 -3.32 -14.51 -9.39
C THR A 29 -2.23 -15.27 -8.63
N ALA A 30 -1.74 -14.71 -7.52
CA ALA A 30 -0.69 -15.29 -6.70
C ALA A 30 -1.14 -15.44 -5.24
N VAL A 31 -0.69 -16.50 -4.58
CA VAL A 31 -0.88 -16.67 -3.13
C VAL A 31 -0.05 -15.61 -2.40
N ASP A 32 -0.63 -15.00 -1.38
CA ASP A 32 0.02 -14.11 -0.42
C ASP A 32 0.77 -12.93 -1.02
N ARG A 33 0.20 -12.33 -2.07
CA ARG A 33 0.86 -11.24 -2.77
C ARG A 33 -0.01 -9.99 -2.82
N ILE A 34 0.65 -8.86 -2.57
CA ILE A 34 0.14 -7.53 -2.85
C ILE A 34 0.99 -6.87 -3.94
N SER A 35 0.35 -6.04 -4.76
CA SER A 35 1.00 -5.07 -5.63
C SER A 35 0.97 -3.69 -4.97
N VAL A 36 2.13 -3.04 -4.94
CA VAL A 36 2.32 -1.71 -4.37
C VAL A 36 2.77 -0.76 -5.47
N ALA A 37 2.05 0.35 -5.64
CA ALA A 37 2.35 1.39 -6.61
C ALA A 37 2.60 2.72 -5.87
N VAL A 38 3.78 3.32 -6.05
CA VAL A 38 4.12 4.61 -5.41
C VAL A 38 4.08 5.72 -6.45
N VAL A 39 3.12 6.64 -6.30
CA VAL A 39 2.95 7.79 -7.18
C VAL A 39 3.67 8.98 -6.58
N THR A 40 4.75 9.45 -7.21
CA THR A 40 5.48 10.66 -6.79
C THR A 40 4.98 11.90 -7.53
N VAL A 41 4.71 11.77 -8.83
CA VAL A 41 4.23 12.85 -9.71
C VAL A 41 2.98 12.35 -10.45
N PRO A 42 1.89 13.13 -10.51
CA PRO A 42 0.71 12.78 -11.28
C PRO A 42 1.04 12.52 -12.76
N LEU A 43 0.34 11.56 -13.38
CA LEU A 43 0.43 11.22 -14.81
C LEU A 43 1.78 10.65 -15.30
N ARG A 44 2.76 10.42 -14.41
CA ARG A 44 4.02 9.73 -14.75
C ARG A 44 3.88 8.22 -14.56
N PRO A 45 4.70 7.41 -15.27
CA PRO A 45 4.79 5.98 -15.01
C PRO A 45 5.04 5.71 -13.53
N VAL A 46 4.20 4.85 -12.94
CA VAL A 46 4.23 4.54 -11.51
C VAL A 46 5.16 3.35 -11.29
N ARG A 47 6.12 3.49 -10.36
CA ARG A 47 6.95 2.36 -9.93
C ARG A 47 6.06 1.37 -9.18
N ARG A 48 6.00 0.14 -9.69
CA ARG A 48 5.29 -0.97 -9.06
C ARG A 48 6.27 -1.98 -8.48
N THR A 49 5.89 -2.55 -7.36
CA THR A 49 6.58 -3.66 -6.70
C THR A 49 5.55 -4.67 -6.24
N THR A 50 5.97 -5.90 -6.03
CA THR A 50 5.13 -6.96 -5.48
C THR A 50 5.84 -7.56 -4.28
N GLY A 51 5.08 -7.96 -3.28
CA GLY A 51 5.61 -8.57 -2.06
C GLY A 51 4.49 -9.11 -1.20
N ARG A 52 4.81 -9.55 0.01
CA ARG A 52 3.83 -10.08 0.96
C ARG A 52 3.31 -8.99 1.89
N ALA A 53 4.16 -8.02 2.25
CA ALA A 53 3.78 -6.95 3.16
C ALA A 53 4.34 -5.59 2.77
N LEU A 54 3.58 -4.54 3.01
CA LEU A 54 3.98 -3.15 2.90
C LEU A 54 3.88 -2.48 4.27
N GLN A 55 4.99 -1.93 4.74
CA GLN A 55 5.06 -1.09 5.93
C GLN A 55 5.25 0.38 5.53
N VAL A 56 4.49 1.27 6.14
CA VAL A 56 4.52 2.71 5.84
C VAL A 56 4.64 3.51 7.13
N ALA A 57 5.53 4.51 7.10
CA ALA A 57 5.55 5.62 8.04
C ALA A 57 5.44 6.92 7.24
N SER A 58 4.59 7.85 7.68
CA SER A 58 4.32 9.09 6.96
C SER A 58 3.94 10.23 7.89
N ALA A 59 3.90 11.45 7.34
CA ALA A 59 3.07 12.51 7.93
C ALA A 59 1.58 12.05 8.02
N PRO A 60 0.73 12.72 8.81
CA PRO A 60 -0.68 12.35 8.92
C PRO A 60 -1.34 12.22 7.55
N ALA A 61 -1.94 11.05 7.32
CA ALA A 61 -2.53 10.69 6.04
C ALA A 61 -3.88 9.99 6.23
N GLN A 62 -4.84 10.35 5.39
CA GLN A 62 -6.11 9.65 5.27
C GLN A 62 -5.91 8.33 4.51
N VAL A 63 -6.24 7.20 5.15
CA VAL A 63 -6.23 5.88 4.51
C VAL A 63 -7.65 5.54 4.04
N THR A 64 -7.74 4.95 2.85
CA THR A 64 -8.97 4.35 2.32
C THR A 64 -8.72 2.85 2.14
N ARG A 65 -9.58 2.02 2.75
CA ARG A 65 -9.56 0.56 2.61
C ARG A 65 -10.85 0.13 1.92
N ASP A 66 -10.73 -0.55 0.78
CA ASP A 66 -11.87 -1.05 0.00
C ASP A 66 -12.92 0.05 -0.29
N GLY A 67 -12.45 1.26 -0.59
CA GLY A 67 -13.30 2.43 -0.85
C GLY A 67 -13.79 3.17 0.40
N VAL A 68 -13.62 2.62 1.60
CA VAL A 68 -14.06 3.23 2.85
C VAL A 68 -12.91 3.98 3.52
N PRO A 69 -13.04 5.30 3.77
CA PRO A 69 -12.04 6.04 4.53
C PRO A 69 -12.03 5.55 5.98
N VAL A 70 -10.83 5.37 6.54
CA VAL A 70 -10.67 5.14 7.98
C VAL A 70 -11.07 6.42 8.72
N ASP A 71 -11.68 6.30 9.90
CA ASP A 71 -12.22 7.42 10.70
C ASP A 71 -11.16 8.36 11.31
N ARG A 72 -9.89 8.14 11.01
CA ARG A 72 -8.75 8.92 11.50
C ARG A 72 -7.63 9.01 10.47
N GLU A 73 -6.88 10.09 10.55
CA GLU A 73 -5.57 10.15 9.93
C GLU A 73 -4.59 9.25 10.69
N VAL A 74 -3.69 8.60 9.95
CA VAL A 74 -2.66 7.74 10.52
C VAL A 74 -1.28 8.20 10.06
N THR A 75 -0.29 7.98 10.91
CA THR A 75 1.13 8.24 10.62
C THR A 75 1.90 6.95 10.30
N LYS A 76 1.31 5.79 10.57
CA LYS A 76 1.86 4.47 10.29
C LYS A 76 0.75 3.55 9.82
N TRP A 77 1.05 2.69 8.87
CA TRP A 77 0.12 1.67 8.41
C TRP A 77 0.86 0.45 7.87
N THR A 78 0.24 -0.71 7.92
CA THR A 78 0.79 -1.94 7.33
C THR A 78 -0.30 -2.68 6.59
N TRP A 79 0.00 -3.07 5.35
CA TRP A 79 -0.77 -4.06 4.61
C TRP A 79 0.04 -5.34 4.56
N TYR A 80 -0.61 -6.48 4.71
CA TYR A 80 -0.01 -7.78 4.44
C TYR A 80 -1.04 -8.63 3.72
N ALA A 81 -0.56 -9.50 2.83
CA ALA A 81 -1.39 -10.54 2.27
C ALA A 81 -1.59 -11.62 3.35
N ASP A 82 -2.85 -11.89 3.67
CA ASP A 82 -3.22 -12.93 4.63
C ASP A 82 -3.69 -14.17 3.85
N ASP A 83 -2.97 -15.28 4.03
CA ASP A 83 -3.19 -16.57 3.37
C ASP A 83 -4.48 -17.26 3.85
N ARG A 84 -4.96 -16.88 5.04
CA ARG A 84 -6.12 -17.50 5.69
C ARG A 84 -7.45 -17.13 5.03
N VAL A 85 -7.49 -16.10 4.19
CA VAL A 85 -8.75 -15.55 3.65
C VAL A 85 -9.34 -16.36 2.49
N ARG A 86 -8.58 -17.30 1.89
CA ARG A 86 -9.13 -18.18 0.83
C ARG A 86 -10.32 -19.05 1.27
N TRP A 87 -10.55 -19.18 2.57
CA TRP A 87 -11.60 -20.04 3.14
C TRP A 87 -12.94 -19.33 3.32
N LEU A 88 -13.00 -18.00 3.21
CA LEU A 88 -14.19 -17.23 3.59
C LEU A 88 -14.98 -16.62 2.42
N LEU A 89 -14.46 -16.69 1.20
CA LEU A 89 -15.17 -16.19 0.01
C LEU A 89 -14.93 -17.14 -1.17
N GLN A 90 -15.61 -18.29 -1.15
CA GLN A 90 -15.99 -18.95 -2.40
C GLN A 90 -17.26 -18.26 -2.93
N PRO A 91 -17.36 -18.00 -4.25
CA PRO A 91 -18.55 -17.38 -4.84
C PRO A 91 -19.81 -18.23 -4.66
#